data_AF-B1C6K4-F1
#
_entry.id   AF-B1C6K4-F1
#
_cell.length_a   1.000
_cell.length_b   1.000
_cell.length_c   1.000
_cell.angle_alpha   90.00
_cell.angle_beta   90.00
_cell.angle_gamma   90.00
#
_symmetry.space_group_name_H-M   'P 1'
#
loop_
_entity.id
_entity.type
_entity.pdbx_description
1 polymer ?
#
loop_
_entity_poly.entity_id
_entity_poly.type
_entity_poly.pdbx_seq_one_letter_code
_entity_poly.pdbx_strand_id
1 'polypeptide(L)' 'MKKRIEFWNSELMLTLPKQVTAATGLDKRTYVIESYTCIRKNKFSGMYLIKVIKLISKLLIKYIKN' A
#
# COMPACT_ATOMS: atom_id res chain seq x y z
N MET A 1 -7.06 21.46 -16.23
CA MET A 1 -6.98 20.25 -15.39
C MET A 1 -7.64 20.54 -14.03
N LYS A 2 -8.81 19.97 -13.72
CA LYS A 2 -9.40 20.06 -12.38
C LYS A 2 -8.50 19.27 -11.42
N LYS A 3 -7.83 19.93 -10.46
CA LYS A 3 -7.11 19.23 -9.38
C LYS A 3 -8.15 18.55 -8.49
N ARG A 4 -8.17 17.22 -8.48
CA ARG A 4 -8.88 16.46 -7.45
C ARG A 4 -8.02 16.48 -6.19
N ILE A 5 -8.61 16.88 -5.08
CA ILE A 5 -7.98 16.83 -3.76
C ILE A 5 -8.29 15.44 -3.20
N GLU A 6 -7.26 14.72 -2.79
CA GLU A 6 -7.37 13.42 -2.14
C GLU A 6 -7.17 13.60 -0.64
N PHE A 7 -8.14 13.18 0.16
CA PHE A 7 -8.08 13.20 1.61
C PHE A 7 -7.83 11.78 2.13
N TRP A 8 -6.78 11.59 2.91
CA TRP A 8 -6.39 10.29 3.47
C TRP A 8 -6.40 10.36 4.99
N ASN A 9 -7.28 9.59 5.65
CA ASN A 9 -7.38 9.51 7.12
C ASN A 9 -7.24 8.05 7.57
N SER A 10 -6.23 7.78 8.41
CA SER A 10 -5.96 6.45 8.97
C SER A 10 -6.97 5.99 10.02
N GLU A 11 -7.64 6.90 10.72
CA GLU A 11 -8.62 6.56 11.76
C GLU A 11 -9.84 5.84 11.16
N LEU A 12 -10.24 6.24 9.95
CA LEU A 12 -11.32 5.59 9.20
C LEU A 12 -10.95 4.18 8.75
N MET A 13 -9.66 3.82 8.72
CA MET A 13 -9.20 2.49 8.33
C MET A 13 -9.12 1.52 9.50
N LEU A 14 -9.11 2.00 10.75
CA LEU A 14 -9.01 1.13 11.93
C LEU A 14 -10.29 0.32 12.18
N THR A 15 -11.43 0.78 11.66
CA THR A 15 -12.73 0.12 11.81
C THR A 15 -13.00 -0.95 10.74
N LEU A 16 -12.09 -1.12 9.78
CA LEU A 16 -12.27 -2.09 8.70
C LEU A 16 -12.17 -3.55 9.21
N PRO A 17 -13.02 -4.46 8.70
CA PRO A 17 -12.93 -5.86 9.06
C PRO A 17 -11.64 -6.49 8.56
N LYS A 18 -11.12 -7.47 9.31
CA LYS A 18 -9.83 -8.14 9.04
C LYS A 18 -9.68 -8.65 7.61
N GLN A 19 -10.76 -9.19 7.04
CA GLN A 19 -10.79 -9.70 5.67
C GLN A 19 -10.55 -8.59 4.63
N VAL A 20 -11.19 -7.42 4.80
CA VAL A 20 -11.03 -6.28 3.90
C VAL A 20 -9.64 -5.67 4.05
N THR A 21 -9.15 -5.52 5.28
CA THR A 21 -7.79 -5.05 5.56
C THR A 21 -6.74 -5.99 4.94
N ALA A 22 -6.94 -7.31 5.04
CA ALA A 22 -6.05 -8.29 4.42
C ALA A 22 -6.07 -8.20 2.89
N ALA A 23 -7.27 -8.20 2.29
CA ALA A 23 -7.43 -8.12 0.84
C ALA A 23 -6.80 -6.83 0.28
N THR A 24 -7.09 -5.69 0.90
CA THR A 24 -6.58 -4.37 0.47
C THR A 24 -5.07 -4.25 0.67
N GLY A 25 -4.55 -4.78 1.78
CA GLY A 25 -3.11 -4.78 2.06
C GLY A 25 -2.32 -5.70 1.13
N LEU A 26 -2.89 -6.85 0.74
CA LEU A 26 -2.32 -7.73 -0.27
C LEU A 26 -2.35 -7.08 -1.65
N ASP A 27 -3.48 -6.49 -2.05
CA ASP A 27 -3.61 -5.78 -3.33
C ASP A 27 -2.57 -4.66 -3.47
N LYS A 28 -2.38 -3.86 -2.42
CA LYS A 28 -1.35 -2.82 -2.41
C LYS A 28 0.06 -3.39 -2.53
N ARG A 29 0.31 -4.58 -1.98
CA ARG A 29 1.61 -5.27 -2.06
C ARG A 29 1.89 -5.75 -3.48
N THR A 30 0.92 -6.36 -4.17
CA THR A 30 1.04 -6.77 -5.58
C THR A 30 1.29 -5.57 -6.47
N TYR A 31 0.51 -4.49 -6.33
CA TYR A 31 0.70 -3.25 -7.08
C TYR A 31 2.14 -2.70 -6.97
N VAL A 32 2.71 -2.73 -5.75
CA VAL A 32 4.07 -2.24 -5.50
C VAL A 32 5.13 -3.15 -6.14
N ILE A 33 4.93 -4.47 -6.10
CA ILE A 33 5.82 -5.44 -6.76
C ILE A 33 5.78 -5.23 -8.28
N GLU A 34 4.60 -5.16 -8.87
CA GLU A 34 4.41 -4.92 -10.30
C GLU A 34 5.05 -3.60 -10.72
N SER A 35 4.84 -2.54 -9.94
CA SER A 35 5.44 -1.23 -10.19
C SER A 35 6.97 -1.25 -10.11
N TYR A 36 7.54 -2.13 -9.28
CA TYR A 36 8.99 -2.28 -9.13
C TYR A 36 9.61 -3.12 -10.25
N THR A 37 8.88 -4.11 -10.78
CA THR A 37 9.34 -4.97 -11.88
C THR A 37 9.02 -4.42 -13.26
N CYS A 38 8.10 -3.44 -13.37
CA CYS A 38 7.74 -2.78 -14.63
C CYS A 38 8.95 -2.27 -15.42
N ILE A 39 8.89 -2.44 -16.74
CA ILE A 39 9.92 -1.97 -17.69
C ILE A 39 10.06 -0.43 -17.65
N ARG A 40 8.93 0.27 -17.45
CA ARG A 40 8.87 1.75 -17.39
C ARG A 40 9.08 2.32 -15.98
N LYS A 41 9.74 1.59 -15.08
CA LYS A 41 9.98 2.06 -13.71
C LYS A 41 10.90 3.28 -13.70
N ASN A 42 10.57 4.26 -12.87
CA ASN A 42 11.43 5.42 -12.63
C ASN A 42 12.36 5.14 -11.42
N LYS A 43 13.59 5.65 -11.46
CA LYS A 43 14.57 5.45 -10.37
C LYS A 43 14.07 6.06 -9.05
N PHE A 44 13.46 7.24 -9.12
CA PHE A 44 12.88 7.90 -7.94
C PHE A 44 11.73 7.10 -7.34
N SER A 45 10.76 6.63 -8.14
CA SER A 45 9.66 5.81 -7.64
C SER A 45 10.15 4.48 -7.08
N GLY A 46 11.15 3.86 -7.71
CA GLY A 46 11.79 2.63 -7.24
C GLY A 46 12.30 2.69 -5.81
N MET A 47 12.88 3.82 -5.39
CA MET A 47 13.38 4.02 -4.02
C MET A 47 12.24 3.99 -2.99
N TYR A 48 11.10 4.62 -3.30
CA TYR A 48 9.92 4.60 -2.44
C TYR A 48 9.28 3.21 -2.39
N LEU A 49 9.19 2.52 -3.53
CA LEU A 49 8.60 1.18 -3.62
C LEU A 49 9.29 0.19 -2.67
N ILE A 50 10.63 0.19 -2.59
CA ILE A 50 11.38 -0.67 -1.66
C ILE A 50 10.97 -0.41 -0.20
N LYS A 51 10.80 0.86 0.18
CA LYS A 51 10.39 1.23 1.55
C LYS A 51 8.94 0.82 1.83
N VAL A 52 8.07 0.95 0.84
CA VAL A 52 6.66 0.54 0.93
C VAL A 52 6.54 -0.99 1.10
N ILE A 53 7.30 -1.79 0.35
CA ILE A 53 7.30 -3.27 0.50
C ILE A 53 7.65 -3.67 1.94
N LYS A 54 8.70 -3.06 2.50
CA LYS A 54 9.13 -3.32 3.89
C LYS A 54 8.04 -2.93 4.90
N LEU A 55 7.40 -1.78 4.70
CA LEU A 55 6.35 -1.29 5.57
C LEU A 55 5.11 -2.21 5.56
N ILE A 56 4.61 -2.54 4.37
CA ILE A 56 3.43 -3.41 4.21
C ILE A 56 3.69 -4.79 4.83
N SER A 57 4.87 -5.37 4.59
CA SER A 57 5.20 -6.70 5.12
C SER A 57 5.21 -6.73 6.66
N LYS A 58 5.64 -5.64 7.31
CA LYS A 58 5.66 -5.51 8.77
C LYS A 58 4.27 -5.25 9.36
N LEU A 59 3.48 -4.41 8.69
CA LEU A 59 2.20 -3.93 9.23
C LEU A 59 1.04 -4.90 8.93
N LEU A 60 1.00 -5.54 7.76
CA LEU A 60 -0.12 -6.37 7.34
C LEU A 60 -0.41 -7.51 8.32
N ILE A 61 0.64 -8.24 8.74
CA ILE A 61 0.51 -9.34 9.70
C ILE A 61 0.07 -8.82 11.07
N LYS A 62 0.55 -7.64 11.47
CA LYS A 62 0.19 -7.01 12.76
C LYS A 62 -1.30 -6.66 12.82
N TYR A 63 -1.85 -6.07 11.75
CA TYR A 63 -3.24 -5.60 11.72
C TYR A 63 -4.27 -6.70 11.42
N ILE A 64 -3.86 -7.83 10.83
CA ILE A 64 -4.76 -8.99 10.63
C ILE A 64 -4.86 -9.82 11.92
N LYS A 65 -3.78 -9.90 12.71
CA LYS A 65 -3.75 -10.72 13.94
C LYS A 65 -4.42 -10.04 15.14
N ASN A 66 -4.29 -8.72 15.29
CA ASN A 66 -5.13 -7.93 16.20
C ASN A 66 -6.59 -8.04 15.77
#